data_AF-A0A534MU99-F1
#
_entry.id   AF-A0A534MU99-F1
#
_cell.length_a   1.000
_cell.length_b   1.000
_cell.length_c   1.000
_cell.angle_alpha   90.00
_cell.angle_beta   90.00
_cell.angle_gamma   90.00
#
_symmetry.space_group_name_H-M   'P 1'
#
loop_
_entity.id
_entity.type
_entity.pdbx_description
1 polymer ?
#
loop_
_entity_poly.entity_id
_entity_poly.type
_entity_poly.pdbx_seq_one_letter_code
_entity_poly.pdbx_strand_id
1 'polypeptide(L)' 'MRRGDVTMPQADANRRRSTTAVNYLRAVGAAIGVAMIADLATPGPGVHPPEALDRERVFDEWEARELPMAWSDRRIGA' A
#
# COMPACT_ATOMS: atom_id res chain seq x y z
N MET A 1 7.17 12.66 -14.94
CA MET A 1 6.23 12.48 -13.82
C MET A 1 6.81 11.44 -12.87
N ARG A 2 6.85 11.71 -11.56
CA ARG A 2 7.34 10.76 -10.56
C ARG A 2 6.23 9.78 -10.22
N ARG A 3 6.50 8.47 -10.32
CA ARG A 3 5.57 7.38 -9.99
C ARG A 3 6.10 6.63 -8.77
N GLY A 4 5.22 6.35 -7.82
CA GLY A 4 5.48 5.47 -6.69
C GLY A 4 4.74 4.15 -6.89
N ASP A 5 5.43 3.04 -6.70
CA ASP A 5 4.85 1.70 -6.76
C ASP A 5 5.24 0.90 -5.51
N VAL A 6 4.31 0.13 -4.96
CA VAL A 6 4.66 -0.94 -4.01
C VAL A 6 4.85 -2.22 -4.81
N THR A 7 6.03 -2.83 -4.71
CA THR A 7 6.36 -4.02 -5.48
C THR A 7 6.68 -5.20 -4.59
N MET A 8 6.37 -6.40 -5.06
CA MET A 8 6.66 -7.64 -4.36
C MET A 8 6.95 -8.75 -5.37
N PRO A 9 8.08 -9.46 -5.27
CA PRO A 9 8.32 -10.65 -6.08
C PRO A 9 7.33 -11.77 -5.75
N GLN A 10 6.85 -12.48 -6.79
CA GLN A 10 5.94 -13.62 -6.62
C GLN A 10 6.51 -14.71 -5.70
N ALA A 11 7.82 -14.98 -5.80
CA ALA A 11 8.48 -15.97 -4.97
C ALA A 11 8.44 -15.62 -3.47
N ASP A 12 8.52 -14.33 -3.14
CA ASP A 12 8.49 -13.87 -1.75
C ASP A 12 7.08 -13.97 -1.16
N ALA A 13 6.04 -13.69 -1.96
CA ALA A 13 4.65 -13.87 -1.53
C ALA A 13 4.35 -15.34 -1.20
N ASN A 14 4.81 -16.24 -2.07
CA ASN A 14 4.74 -17.68 -1.83
C ASN A 14 5.50 -18.09 -0.57
N ARG A 15 6.73 -17.59 -0.36
CA ARG A 15 7.53 -17.94 0.83
C ARG A 15 6.90 -17.45 2.13
N ARG A 16 6.37 -16.22 2.15
CA ARG A 16 5.85 -15.58 3.36
C ARG A 16 4.50 -16.16 3.79
N ARG A 17 3.60 -16.43 2.83
CA ARG A 17 2.19 -16.76 3.11
C ARG A 17 1.55 -17.74 2.11
N SER A 18 2.33 -18.45 1.29
CA SER A 18 1.84 -19.42 0.30
C SER A 18 0.75 -18.86 -0.62
N THR A 19 0.93 -17.60 -1.06
CA THR A 19 -0.05 -16.88 -1.88
C THR A 19 0.63 -16.09 -3.00
N THR A 20 -0.15 -15.57 -3.95
CA THR A 20 0.36 -14.74 -5.04
C THR A 20 0.70 -13.33 -4.56
N ALA A 21 1.64 -12.65 -5.24
CA ALA A 21 1.99 -11.26 -4.92
C ALA A 21 0.77 -10.33 -5.01
N VAL A 22 -0.12 -10.55 -5.97
CA VAL A 22 -1.39 -9.80 -6.10
C VAL A 22 -2.26 -9.97 -4.86
N ASN A 23 -2.47 -11.22 -4.41
CA ASN A 23 -3.29 -11.48 -3.23
C ASN A 23 -2.62 -10.95 -1.95
N TYR A 24 -1.29 -11.08 -1.85
CA TYR A 24 -0.54 -10.57 -0.71
C TYR A 24 -0.68 -9.04 -0.60
N LEU A 25 -0.37 -8.31 -1.67
CA LEU A 25 -0.45 -6.85 -1.68
C LEU A 25 -1.88 -6.36 -1.44
N ARG A 26 -2.89 -7.03 -2.01
CA ARG A 26 -4.30 -6.71 -1.74
C ARG A 26 -4.66 -6.90 -0.27
N ALA A 27 -4.25 -8.00 0.34
CA ALA A 27 -4.52 -8.28 1.74
C ALA A 27 -3.81 -7.29 2.66
N VAL A 28 -2.56 -6.92 2.36
CA VAL A 28 -1.83 -5.90 3.10
C VAL A 28 -2.54 -4.55 3.00
N GLY A 29 -2.91 -4.09 1.80
CA GLY A 29 -3.62 -2.82 1.64
C GLY A 29 -4.93 -2.77 2.43
N ALA A 30 -5.69 -3.86 2.44
CA ALA A 30 -6.90 -3.97 3.27
C ALA A 30 -6.58 -3.90 4.77
N ALA A 31 -5.53 -4.59 5.22
CA ALA A 31 -5.12 -4.58 6.62
C ALA A 31 -4.65 -3.19 7.09
N ILE A 32 -3.98 -2.42 6.22
CA ILE A 32 -3.61 -1.03 6.49
C ILE A 32 -4.86 -0.18 6.69
N GLY A 33 -5.85 -0.30 5.80
CA GLY A 33 -7.12 0.42 5.95
C GLY A 33 -7.83 0.09 7.26
N VAL A 34 -7.86 -1.18 7.67
CA VAL A 34 -8.42 -1.59 8.96
C VAL A 34 -7.65 -1.00 10.14
N ALA A 35 -6.31 -1.02 10.10
CA ALA A 35 -5.49 -0.43 11.16
C ALA A 35 -5.73 1.07 11.30
N MET A 36 -5.81 1.80 10.19
CA MET A 36 -6.09 3.24 10.21
C MET A 36 -7.49 3.56 10.77
N ILE A 37 -8.50 2.74 10.50
CA ILE A 37 -9.84 2.88 11.10
C ILE A 37 -9.75 2.67 12.62
N ALA A 38 -9.04 1.63 13.06
CA ALA A 38 -8.87 1.34 14.48
C ALA A 38 -8.13 2.47 15.23
N ASP A 39 -7.16 3.10 14.58
CA ASP A 39 -6.38 4.22 15.11
C ASP A 39 -7.11 5.57 15.02
N LEU A 40 -8.35 5.61 14.51
CA LEU A 40 -9.10 6.85 14.20
C LEU A 40 -8.33 7.81 13.26
N ALA A 41 -7.45 7.26 12.42
CA ALA A 41 -6.62 7.98 11.45
C ALA A 41 -7.31 8.12 10.07
N THR A 42 -8.63 7.94 10.00
CA THR A 42 -9.44 8.12 8.79
C THR A 42 -10.27 9.40 8.85
N PRO A 43 -10.79 9.91 7.71
CA PRO A 43 -11.61 11.14 7.64
C PRO A 43 -13.00 11.05 8.30
N GLY A 44 -13.09 10.71 9.59
CA GLY A 44 -14.35 10.65 10.34
C GLY A 44 -15.45 9.76 9.71
N PRO A 45 -16.69 9.84 10.21
CA PRO A 45 -17.81 9.07 9.67
C PRO A 45 -18.12 9.39 8.21
N GLY A 46 -18.33 8.38 7.37
CA GLY A 46 -18.70 8.55 5.97
C GLY A 46 -18.15 7.45 5.07
N VAL A 47 -18.44 7.56 3.76
CA VAL A 47 -17.82 6.73 2.72
C VAL A 47 -16.70 7.52 2.08
N HIS A 48 -15.46 7.06 2.29
CA HIS A 48 -14.27 7.77 1.83
C HIS A 48 -13.48 6.92 0.85
N PRO A 49 -12.96 7.51 -0.23
CA PRO A 49 -12.06 6.81 -1.13
C PRO A 49 -10.66 6.70 -0.50
N PRO A 50 -9.80 5.77 -0.95
CA PRO A 50 -8.43 5.64 -0.45
C PRO A 50 -7.60 6.93 -0.57
N GLU A 51 -7.88 7.77 -1.57
CA GLU A 51 -7.21 9.05 -1.82
C GLU A 51 -7.49 10.10 -0.73
N ALA A 52 -8.50 9.88 0.13
CA ALA A 52 -8.78 10.74 1.27
C ALA A 52 -7.97 10.38 2.53
N LEU A 53 -7.25 9.24 2.52
CA LEU A 53 -6.38 8.84 3.62
C LEU A 53 -5.12 9.70 3.70
N ASP A 54 -4.56 9.87 4.90
CA ASP A 54 -3.24 10.50 5.06
C ASP A 54 -2.18 9.66 4.34
N ARG A 55 -1.61 10.25 3.30
CA ARG A 55 -0.63 9.59 2.43
C ARG A 55 0.62 9.16 3.18
N GLU A 56 1.17 10.01 4.05
CA GLU A 56 2.43 9.70 4.72
C GLU A 56 2.21 8.56 5.72
N ARG A 57 1.08 8.58 6.45
CA ARG A 57 0.70 7.47 7.32
C ARG A 57 0.53 6.15 6.56
N VAL A 58 -0.08 6.18 5.36
CA VAL A 58 -0.18 4.98 4.51
C VAL A 58 1.20 4.48 4.10
N PHE A 59 2.15 5.37 3.77
CA PHE A 59 3.51 4.99 3.41
C PHE A 59 4.27 4.35 4.58
N ASP A 60 4.14 4.91 5.79
CA ASP A 60 4.70 4.34 7.01
C ASP A 60 4.20 2.91 7.26
N GLU A 61 2.91 2.67 7.04
CA GLU A 61 2.29 1.35 7.20
C GLU A 61 2.81 0.33 6.18
N TRP A 62 3.06 0.74 4.94
CA TRP A 62 3.70 -0.11 3.94
C TRP A 62 5.15 -0.42 4.31
N GLU A 63 5.91 0.58 4.76
CA GLU A 63 7.30 0.43 5.19
C GLU A 63 7.42 -0.50 6.41
N ALA A 64 6.53 -0.38 7.39
CA ALA A 64 6.48 -1.25 8.57
C ALA A 64 6.25 -2.74 8.22
N ARG A 65 5.80 -3.04 7.00
CA ARG A 65 5.62 -4.40 6.46
C ARG A 65 6.73 -4.82 5.49
N GLU A 66 7.84 -4.07 5.48
CA GLU A 66 9.00 -4.26 4.60
C GLU A 66 8.63 -4.14 3.11
N LEU A 67 7.65 -3.29 2.79
CA LEU A 67 7.19 -3.04 1.42
C LEU A 67 7.27 -1.53 1.09
N PRO A 68 8.46 -0.92 1.13
CA PRO A 68 8.60 0.52 0.92
C PRO A 68 8.17 0.95 -0.48
N MET A 69 7.74 2.21 -0.60
CA MET A 69 7.43 2.83 -1.89
C MET A 69 8.67 2.88 -2.78
N ALA A 70 8.62 2.22 -3.94
CA ALA A 70 9.63 2.32 -4.98
C ALA A 70 9.30 3.50 -5.90
N TRP A 71 10.21 4.45 -6.01
CA TRP A 71 10.02 5.65 -6.84
C TRP A 71 10.75 5.53 -8.17
N SER A 72 10.08 5.88 -9.26
CA SER A 72 10.68 5.94 -10.59
C SER A 72 10.24 7.20 -11.34
N ASP A 73 11.16 7.75 -12.13
CA ASP A 73 10.83 8.82 -13.07
C ASP A 73 10.26 8.22 -14.35
N ARG A 74 9.02 8.56 -14.64
CA ARG A 74 8.37 8.19 -15.90
C ARG A 74 8.42 9.39 -16.85
N ARG A 75 9.11 9.23 -17.98
CA ARG A 75 8.90 10.12 -19.14
C ARG A 75 7.53 9.81 -19.74
N ILE A 76 6.70 10.84 -19.88
CA ILE A 76 5.43 10.73 -20.59
C ILE A 76 5.71 11.26 -22.00
N GLY A 77 5.72 10.34 -22.98
CA GLY A 77 5.81 10.65 -24.41
C GLY A 77 7.23 10.94 -24.96
N ALA A 78 7.50 10.40 -26.15
CA ALA A 78 8.34 11.01 -27.17
C ALA A 78 7.41 11.71 -28.16
#